data_AF-A0A5S9M8S6-F1
#
_entry.id   AF-A0A5S9M8S6-F1
#
_cell.length_a   1.000
_cell.length_b   1.000
_cell.length_c   1.000
_cell.angle_alpha   90.00
_cell.angle_beta   90.00
_cell.angle_gamma   90.00
#
_symmetry.space_group_name_H-M   'P 1'
#
loop_
_entity.id
_entity.type
_entity.pdbx_description
1 polymer ?
#
loop_
_entity_poly.entity_id
_entity_poly.type
_entity_poly.pdbx_seq_one_letter_code
_entity_poly.pdbx_strand_id
1 'polypeptide(L)' 'MSLQQKKARDGKLAPAEMKGASCTITNIGSAGGQWFTPVINHPEVAILGIGRIAEKAVVRDGEIVAAPVLALP' A
#
# COMPACT_ATOMS: atom_id res chain seq x y z
N MET A 1 11.69 -1.02 11.51
CA MET A 1 11.82 -2.03 10.44
C MET A 1 11.32 -3.34 11.02
N SER A 2 10.25 -3.94 10.49
CA SER A 2 9.62 -5.11 11.13
C SER A 2 10.49 -6.37 10.99
N LEU A 3 10.38 -7.30 11.94
CA LEU A 3 11.14 -8.57 11.92
C LEU A 3 10.90 -9.37 10.62
N GLN A 4 9.66 -9.36 10.12
CA GLN A 4 9.30 -10.03 8.86
C GLN A 4 9.91 -9.39 7.63
N GLN A 5 10.02 -8.05 7.59
CA GLN A 5 10.67 -7.34 6.48
C GLN A 5 12.15 -7.74 6.36
N LYS A 6 12.85 -7.87 7.49
CA LYS A 6 14.26 -8.28 7.49
C LYS A 6 14.42 -9.72 7.01
N LYS A 7 13.62 -10.65 7.53
CA LYS A 7 13.61 -12.06 7.07
C LYS A 7 13.30 -12.18 5.57
N ALA A 8 12.33 -11.43 5.07
CA ALA A 8 11.97 -11.42 3.65
C ALA A 8 13.14 -10.96 2.77
N ARG A 9 13.83 -9.88 3.16
CA ARG A 9 15.02 -9.37 2.45
C ARG A 9 16.18 -10.35 2.46
N ASP A 10 16.36 -11.05 3.58
CA ASP A 10 17.42 -12.04 3.77
C ASP A 10 17.06 -13.42 3.17
N GLY A 11 15.87 -13.58 2.58
CA GLY A 11 15.38 -14.86 2.02
C GLY A 11 15.04 -15.94 3.07
N LYS A 12 14.88 -15.54 4.34
CA LYS A 12 14.66 -16.43 5.49
C LYS A 12 13.21 -16.49 5.97
N LEU A 13 12.27 -15.93 5.20
CA LEU A 13 10.85 -15.95 5.52
C LEU A 13 10.28 -17.34 5.23
N ALA A 14 9.71 -18.00 6.23
CA ALA A 14 9.15 -19.34 6.04
C ALA A 14 7.80 -19.27 5.31
N PRO A 15 7.43 -20.29 4.50
CA PRO A 15 6.13 -20.32 3.80
C PRO A 15 4.91 -20.22 4.73
N ALA A 16 5.03 -20.70 5.98
CA ALA A 16 3.98 -20.60 6.99
C ALA A 16 3.75 -19.15 7.44
N GLU A 17 4.77 -18.28 7.36
CA GLU A 17 4.68 -16.86 7.72
C GLU A 17 4.06 -16.01 6.60
N MET A 18 3.84 -16.59 5.41
CA MET A 18 3.27 -15.93 4.22
C MET A 18 1.83 -16.36 3.91
N LYS A 19 1.23 -17.23 4.72
CA LYS A 19 -0.09 -17.82 4.48
C LYS A 19 -1.12 -17.35 5.51
N GLY A 20 -2.40 -17.45 5.14
CA GLY A 20 -3.52 -17.19 6.05
C GLY A 20 -3.90 -15.71 6.20
N ALA A 21 -3.44 -14.84 5.29
CA ALA A 21 -3.92 -13.47 5.25
C ALA A 21 -5.40 -13.42 4.81
N SER A 22 -6.11 -12.38 5.27
CA SER A 22 -7.47 -12.06 4.81
C SER A 22 -7.46 -11.00 3.70
N CYS A 23 -6.50 -10.08 3.77
CA CYS A 23 -6.26 -9.04 2.78
C CYS A 23 -4.75 -8.76 2.65
N THR A 24 -4.35 -8.25 1.48
CA THR A 24 -2.97 -7.82 1.21
C THR A 24 -2.90 -6.30 1.08
N ILE A 25 -1.82 -5.71 1.60
CA ILE A 25 -1.47 -4.31 1.36
C ILE A 25 -0.29 -4.29 0.38
N THR A 26 -0.45 -3.57 -0.72
CA THR A 26 0.63 -3.34 -1.69
C THR A 26 0.94 -1.85 -1.79
N ASN A 27 2.17 -1.48 -1.43
CA ASN A 27 2.62 -0.09 -1.42
C ASN A 27 3.66 0.14 -2.51
N ILE A 28 3.27 0.90 -3.53
CA ILE A 28 4.16 1.33 -4.63
C ILE A 28 4.42 2.84 -4.59
N GLY A 29 3.99 3.52 -3.52
CA GLY A 29 4.19 4.96 -3.38
C GLY A 29 5.66 5.37 -3.34
N SER A 30 6.54 4.50 -2.84
CA SER A 30 8.00 4.68 -2.91
C SER A 30 8.57 4.52 -4.32
N ALA A 31 7.89 3.76 -5.19
CA ALA A 31 8.27 3.55 -6.59
C ALA A 31 7.68 4.61 -7.53
N GLY A 32 6.82 5.52 -7.02
CA GLY A 32 6.27 6.65 -7.78
C GLY A 32 4.94 6.39 -8.49
N GLY A 33 4.32 5.23 -8.29
CA GLY A 33 3.00 4.93 -8.86
C GLY A 33 1.87 5.63 -8.13
N GLN A 34 0.90 6.17 -8.88
CA GLN A 34 -0.29 6.83 -8.32
C GLN A 34 -1.56 5.98 -8.44
N TRP A 35 -1.68 5.15 -9.49
CA TRP A 35 -2.83 4.30 -9.74
C TRP A 35 -2.39 2.97 -10.34
N PHE A 36 -3.02 1.88 -9.93
CA PHE A 36 -2.77 0.54 -10.46
C PHE A 36 -3.96 -0.36 -10.11
N THR A 37 -4.17 -1.43 -10.89
CA THR A 37 -5.23 -2.40 -10.65
C THR A 37 -4.61 -3.69 -10.10
N PRO A 38 -4.57 -3.89 -8.76
CA PRO A 38 -3.96 -5.08 -8.18
C PRO A 38 -4.77 -6.35 -8.47
N VAL A 39 -4.07 -7.48 -8.58
CA VAL A 39 -4.69 -8.80 -8.74
C VAL A 39 -4.73 -9.51 -7.39
N ILE A 40 -5.93 -9.91 -6.96
CA ILE A 40 -6.17 -10.56 -5.67
C ILE A 40 -5.36 -11.86 -5.54
N ASN A 41 -4.69 -12.04 -4.40
CA ASN A 41 -3.95 -13.25 -4.06
C ASN A 41 -4.90 -14.26 -3.40
N HIS A 42 -5.44 -15.21 -4.17
CA HIS A 42 -6.37 -16.20 -3.65
C HIS A 42 -5.72 -17.04 -2.52
N PRO A 43 -6.38 -17.28 -1.36
CA PRO A 43 -7.82 -17.11 -1.05
C PRO A 43 -8.21 -15.78 -0.36
N GLU A 44 -7.38 -14.74 -0.42
CA GLU A 44 -7.71 -13.43 0.15
C GLU A 44 -8.87 -12.77 -0.60
N VAL A 45 -9.57 -11.83 0.06
CA VAL A 45 -10.78 -11.20 -0.49
C VAL A 45 -10.56 -9.80 -1.03
N ALA A 46 -9.46 -9.15 -0.65
CA ALA A 46 -9.17 -7.78 -1.03
C ALA A 46 -7.67 -7.49 -1.06
N ILE A 47 -7.27 -6.59 -1.94
CA ILE A 47 -5.95 -5.97 -1.92
C ILE A 47 -6.12 -4.46 -1.83
N LEU A 48 -5.45 -3.84 -0.87
CA LEU A 48 -5.39 -2.38 -0.73
C LEU A 48 -4.13 -1.85 -1.41
N GLY A 49 -4.31 -1.07 -2.47
CA GLY A 49 -3.23 -0.35 -3.10
C GLY A 49 -2.88 0.93 -2.36
N ILE A 50 -1.59 1.21 -2.17
CA ILE A 50 -1.09 2.46 -1.61
C ILE A 50 -0.16 3.10 -2.65
N GLY A 51 -0.59 4.25 -3.19
CA GLY A 51 0.16 5.07 -4.13
C GLY A 51 0.99 6.16 -3.45
N ARG A 52 1.64 7.01 -4.25
CA ARG A 52 2.48 8.10 -3.76
C ARG A 52 1.64 9.19 -3.08
N ILE A 53 2.15 9.72 -1.95
CA ILE A 53 1.62 10.94 -1.34
C ILE A 53 2.05 12.14 -2.18
N ALA A 54 1.10 12.98 -2.56
CA ALA A 54 1.35 14.21 -3.30
C ALA A 54 0.55 15.37 -2.71
N GLU A 55 1.10 16.58 -2.78
CA GLU A 55 0.37 17.82 -2.51
C GLU A 55 -0.77 17.95 -3.54
N LYS A 56 -2.00 18.01 -3.05
CA LYS A 56 -3.19 18.20 -3.89
C LYS A 56 -4.04 19.34 -3.33
N ALA A 57 -4.72 20.04 -4.23
CA ALA A 57 -5.74 21.01 -3.87
C ALA A 57 -6.93 20.27 -3.26
N VAL A 58 -7.28 20.63 -2.02
CA VAL A 58 -8.46 20.13 -1.29
C VAL A 58 -9.28 21.31 -0.81
N VAL A 59 -10.61 21.16 -0.85
CA VAL A 59 -11.53 22.16 -0.32
C VAL A 59 -11.70 21.94 1.17
N ARG A 60 -11.39 22.95 1.98
CA ARG A 60 -11.60 22.95 3.42
C ARG A 60 -12.28 24.25 3.81
N ASP A 61 -13.45 24.14 4.46
CA ASP A 61 -14.23 25.29 4.92
C ASP A 61 -14.55 26.32 3.81
N GLY A 62 -14.69 25.85 2.57
CA GLY A 62 -14.97 26.69 1.39
C GLY A 62 -13.73 27.26 0.69
N GLU A 63 -12.54 27.07 1.25
CA GLU A 63 -11.27 27.53 0.67
C GLU A 63 -10.47 26.38 0.06
N ILE A 64 -9.71 26.67 -1.00
CA ILE A 64 -8.78 25.69 -1.59
C ILE A 64 -7.46 25.77 -0.83
N VAL A 65 -7.09 24.68 -0.16
CA VAL A 65 -5.81 24.55 0.53
C VAL A 65 -4.98 23.43 -0.09
N ALA A 66 -3.66 23.60 -0.13
CA ALA A 66 -2.75 22.52 -0.48
C ALA A 66 -2.60 21.59 0.73
N ALA A 67 -2.80 20.29 0.52
CA ALA A 67 -2.56 19.28 1.55
C ALA A 67 -1.96 18.00 0.97
N PRO A 68 -1.17 17.26 1.77
CA PRO A 68 -0.67 15.94 1.38
C PRO A 68 -1.83 14.94 1.32
N VAL A 69 -2.06 14.37 0.14
CA VAL A 69 -3.11 13.36 -0.11
C VAL A 69 -2.48 12.03 -0.50
N LEU A 70 -2.92 10.96 0.19
CA LEU A 70 -2.56 9.59 -0.13
C LEU A 70 -3.50 9.02 -1.21
N ALA A 71 -2.94 8.43 -2.26
CA ALA A 71 -3.73 7.70 -3.25
C ALA A 71 -3.98 6.26 -2.77
N LEU A 72 -5.25 5.84 -2.80
CA LEU A 72 -5.71 4.48 -2.51
C LEU A 72 -6.44 3.91 -3.72
N PRO A 73 -5.72 3.37 -4.72
CA PRO A 73 -6.31 2.73 -5.90
C PRO A 73 -6.79 1.30 -5.63
#